data_AF-A0A316YZD6-F1
#
_entry.id   AF-A0A316YZD6-F1
#
_cell.length_a   1.000
_cell.length_b   1.000
_cell.length_c   1.000
_cell.angle_alpha   90.00
_cell.angle_beta   90.00
_cell.angle_gamma   90.00
#
_symmetry.space_group_name_H-M   'P 1'
#
loop_
_entity.id
_entity.type
_entity.pdbx_description
1 polymer ?
#
loop_
_entity_poly.entity_id
_entity_poly.type
_entity_poly.pdbx_seq_one_letter_code
_entity_poly.pdbx_strand_id
1 'polypeptide(L)'
;MSHRTKLPILSAPLPSPSSRLSSLPPDVSLPHASSLLASSPHLSLTRRSRQLPTGVFSYVDPLPLSFPYAFTEAQIAAADASLAGKSDSEVASGRIEALLRPYAPHRQHLHPLSDATAPLEAYLPPGRTESSFPSARLLALSAAALELLPLDVGDAHAWIAAQQGKQEAWSSGPKAHLPGKGEEEAEARKRYLLSDVLAGRAVGASFEQAEGDKGYAPFANAYAGGVRGDPKRTPLRPPTFAPQARNRTDLFFHLLRCFVRAGGNNRHQFGQWAGQLGDGRAITLCTFLLMAALHIPTSRALALISLPELPVQRERRETAGVCTRFARSWIRIGSFQLQSARGNYAAVLSLAQWTARIGYEWDLGDGQPFVRRLLDEAARRIARTTGMWQVAGFLHGVMNTDNISPLGLTIDYGPYGFMDLTDRNASSNKSDGEGRYTYRLQPSAALFAMEHLLFSLSPLVALEGKLCRALAASDLDALSSNELEQLSDEGEELAREPLKQLFMGTLREQVNVGWRARLGLTHAVEGEYEALFDPLLDVLEDVDFATSLRALCDFPPLLAEKQREEAVQLFTREWLDIEALPHYLRAEKTRVVQDWLAKYAERLSSEARPGDVVSEEMK
;
A
#
# COMPACT_ATOMS: atom_id res chain seq x y z
N MET A 1 0.65 -28.73 4.85
CA MET A 1 0.57 -27.83 3.69
C MET A 1 -0.04 -28.60 2.53
N SER A 2 -1.32 -28.39 2.23
CA SER A 2 -1.96 -29.01 1.07
C SER A 2 -1.38 -28.38 -0.20
N HIS A 3 -0.92 -29.18 -1.17
CA HIS A 3 -0.59 -28.71 -2.51
C HIS A 3 -1.85 -28.09 -3.12
N ARG A 4 -2.02 -26.77 -2.96
CA ARG A 4 -3.08 -26.05 -3.67
C ARG A 4 -2.82 -26.21 -5.16
N THR A 5 -3.79 -26.77 -5.89
CA THR A 5 -3.75 -26.84 -7.35
C THR A 5 -3.50 -25.44 -7.89
N LYS A 6 -2.44 -25.27 -8.69
CA LYS A 6 -2.15 -23.99 -9.36
C LYS A 6 -3.17 -23.78 -10.48
N LEU A 7 -3.64 -22.54 -10.61
CA LEU A 7 -4.68 -22.15 -11.57
C LEU A 7 -4.14 -21.07 -12.51
N PRO A 8 -4.44 -21.14 -13.82
CA PRO A 8 -4.16 -20.04 -14.74
C PRO A 8 -4.76 -18.72 -14.25
N ILE A 9 -4.18 -17.57 -14.64
CA ILE A 9 -4.59 -16.25 -14.15
C ILE A 9 -6.09 -15.95 -14.33
N LEU A 10 -6.70 -16.42 -15.42
CA LEU A 10 -8.14 -16.25 -15.68
C LEU A 10 -9.04 -17.21 -14.90
N SER A 11 -8.45 -18.26 -14.31
CA SER A 11 -9.11 -19.22 -13.44
C SER A 11 -8.83 -18.97 -11.96
N ALA A 12 -8.11 -17.89 -11.64
CA ALA A 12 -7.88 -17.49 -10.26
C ALA A 12 -9.23 -17.19 -9.57
N PRO A 13 -9.38 -17.60 -8.29
CA PRO A 13 -10.64 -17.42 -7.58
C PRO A 13 -11.00 -15.94 -7.45
N LEU A 14 -12.22 -15.60 -7.85
CA LEU A 14 -12.79 -14.27 -7.65
C LEU A 14 -13.17 -14.07 -6.19
N PRO A 15 -13.07 -12.83 -5.65
CA PRO A 15 -13.60 -12.53 -4.33
C PRO A 15 -15.10 -12.81 -4.30
N SER A 16 -15.54 -13.53 -3.26
CA SER A 16 -16.95 -13.81 -3.01
C SER A 16 -17.76 -12.51 -2.89
N PRO A 17 -19.05 -12.47 -3.30
CA PRO A 17 -19.87 -11.27 -3.20
C PRO A 17 -19.92 -10.66 -1.79
N SER A 18 -19.89 -11.49 -0.74
CA SER A 18 -19.86 -11.07 0.67
C SER A 18 -18.52 -10.48 1.13
N SER A 19 -17.42 -10.79 0.42
CA SER A 19 -16.10 -10.19 0.64
C SER A 19 -15.85 -8.91 -0.17
N ARG A 20 -16.77 -8.59 -1.10
CA ARG A 20 -16.76 -7.31 -1.83
C ARG A 20 -17.35 -6.26 -0.91
N LEU A 21 -16.75 -5.07 -0.90
CA LEU A 21 -17.35 -3.89 -0.29
C LEU A 21 -18.56 -3.44 -1.14
N SER A 22 -19.68 -4.16 -1.02
CA SER A 22 -20.91 -3.94 -1.78
C SER A 22 -21.77 -2.80 -1.24
N SER A 23 -21.42 -2.24 -0.07
CA SER A 23 -22.15 -1.18 0.67
C SER A 23 -21.60 0.23 0.45
N LEU A 24 -20.62 0.37 -0.42
CA LEU A 24 -20.04 1.62 -0.83
C LEU A 24 -20.20 2.00 -2.33
N PRO A 25 -20.93 1.23 -3.18
CA PRO A 25 -21.05 1.51 -4.58
C PRO A 25 -22.45 2.09 -4.92
N PRO A 26 -22.57 3.06 -5.83
CA PRO A 26 -23.79 3.88 -5.97
C PRO A 26 -24.58 4.27 -7.23
N ASP A 27 -24.40 3.60 -8.34
CA ASP A 27 -25.33 3.70 -9.43
C ASP A 27 -26.42 2.69 -9.09
N VAL A 28 -27.65 3.17 -8.88
CA VAL A 28 -28.84 2.33 -8.66
C VAL A 28 -29.38 1.75 -9.98
N SER A 29 -28.82 2.15 -11.13
CA SER A 29 -29.33 1.77 -12.47
C SER A 29 -28.54 0.67 -13.18
N LEU A 30 -27.39 0.22 -12.63
CA LEU A 30 -26.54 -0.80 -13.24
C LEU A 30 -26.36 -1.99 -12.29
N PRO A 31 -27.19 -3.06 -12.42
CA PRO A 31 -27.19 -4.16 -11.47
C PRO A 31 -26.02 -5.15 -11.65
N HIS A 32 -25.39 -5.27 -12.84
CA HIS A 32 -24.40 -6.31 -13.14
C HIS A 32 -23.26 -5.84 -14.07
N ALA A 33 -22.12 -6.56 -14.08
CA ALA A 33 -21.03 -6.32 -15.04
C ALA A 33 -21.47 -6.49 -16.51
N SER A 34 -22.47 -7.34 -16.76
CA SER A 34 -23.13 -7.49 -18.06
C SER A 34 -23.89 -6.22 -18.50
N SER A 35 -24.22 -5.31 -17.58
CA SER A 35 -24.84 -4.01 -17.88
C SER A 35 -23.89 -3.03 -18.58
N LEU A 36 -22.58 -3.28 -18.56
CA LEU A 36 -21.59 -2.60 -19.41
C LEU A 36 -21.77 -2.93 -20.89
N LEU A 37 -22.34 -4.11 -21.20
CA LEU A 37 -22.67 -4.52 -22.56
C LEU A 37 -24.11 -4.15 -22.97
N ALA A 38 -25.02 -4.06 -22.00
CA ALA A 38 -26.45 -3.97 -22.26
C ALA A 38 -27.03 -2.54 -22.34
N SER A 39 -26.27 -1.48 -22.02
CA SER A 39 -26.86 -0.13 -21.90
C SER A 39 -26.51 0.87 -23.02
N SER A 40 -27.60 1.43 -23.56
CA SER A 40 -27.81 2.70 -24.28
C SER A 40 -26.90 3.88 -23.79
N PRO A 41 -26.74 5.01 -24.53
CA PRO A 41 -25.57 5.92 -24.55
C PRO A 41 -25.13 6.70 -23.28
N HIS A 42 -25.43 6.28 -22.06
CA HIS A 42 -25.35 7.13 -20.86
C HIS A 42 -24.33 6.69 -19.80
N LEU A 43 -23.21 6.06 -20.17
CA LEU A 43 -22.28 5.41 -19.23
C LEU A 43 -21.09 6.28 -18.73
N SER A 44 -21.29 7.52 -18.25
CA SER A 44 -20.21 8.51 -17.99
C SER A 44 -18.95 8.00 -17.22
N LEU A 45 -17.79 8.65 -17.40
CA LEU A 45 -16.57 8.53 -16.54
C LEU A 45 -16.91 8.62 -15.03
N THR A 46 -17.94 9.40 -14.70
CA THR A 46 -18.53 9.57 -13.36
C THR A 46 -19.49 8.46 -12.91
N ARG A 47 -19.87 7.51 -13.78
CA ARG A 47 -20.59 6.25 -13.46
C ARG A 47 -19.66 5.04 -13.41
N ARG A 48 -18.48 5.16 -14.02
CA ARG A 48 -17.34 4.26 -13.80
C ARG A 48 -16.82 4.46 -12.39
N SER A 49 -16.83 5.68 -11.85
CA SER A 49 -16.94 5.85 -10.40
C SER A 49 -18.38 5.74 -9.95
N ARG A 50 -18.61 5.04 -8.85
CA ARG A 50 -19.93 4.82 -8.31
C ARG A 50 -20.03 5.92 -7.14
N GLN A 51 -21.07 6.80 -7.05
CA GLN A 51 -21.41 7.79 -5.91
C GLN A 51 -22.82 7.73 -5.13
N LEU A 52 -22.92 7.33 -3.82
CA LEU A 52 -24.12 6.77 -3.05
C LEU A 52 -24.69 7.82 -2.14
N PRO A 53 -25.99 7.72 -1.80
CA PRO A 53 -26.53 8.44 -0.66
C PRO A 53 -25.68 8.23 0.62
N THR A 54 -24.99 7.08 0.73
CA THR A 54 -24.13 6.67 1.84
C THR A 54 -22.69 6.25 1.42
N GLY A 55 -22.05 6.81 0.36
CA GLY A 55 -20.58 6.62 0.11
C GLY A 55 -20.08 6.53 -1.34
N VAL A 56 -18.77 6.36 -1.61
CA VAL A 56 -18.20 6.43 -3.01
C VAL A 56 -17.13 5.38 -3.28
N PHE A 57 -17.24 4.61 -4.37
CA PHE A 57 -16.28 3.59 -4.87
C PHE A 57 -16.08 3.67 -6.38
N SER A 58 -14.85 3.56 -6.88
CA SER A 58 -14.57 3.67 -8.32
C SER A 58 -14.23 2.34 -8.98
N TYR A 59 -14.91 2.04 -10.08
CA TYR A 59 -14.45 1.10 -11.09
C TYR A 59 -13.63 1.87 -12.12
N VAL A 60 -12.40 1.45 -12.39
CA VAL A 60 -11.57 2.07 -13.42
C VAL A 60 -11.50 1.09 -14.58
N ASP A 61 -12.13 1.47 -15.68
CA ASP A 61 -11.74 0.96 -16.98
C ASP A 61 -10.42 1.67 -17.34
N PRO A 62 -9.28 0.98 -17.39
CA PRO A 62 -7.99 1.60 -17.72
C PRO A 62 -7.99 1.96 -19.22
N LEU A 63 -8.72 3.01 -19.60
CA LEU A 63 -8.82 3.49 -20.97
C LEU A 63 -7.41 3.64 -21.57
N PRO A 64 -7.06 3.11 -22.76
CA PRO A 64 -5.78 3.28 -23.44
C PRO A 64 -5.41 4.70 -23.90
N LEU A 65 -5.75 5.74 -23.13
CA LEU A 65 -5.54 7.14 -23.50
C LEU A 65 -4.53 7.87 -22.60
N SER A 66 -3.46 8.42 -23.16
CA SER A 66 -2.53 9.27 -22.40
C SER A 66 -3.20 10.53 -21.86
N PHE A 67 -2.85 10.94 -20.64
CA PHE A 67 -3.27 12.22 -20.08
C PHE A 67 -2.31 13.34 -20.52
N PRO A 68 -2.79 14.56 -20.85
CA PRO A 68 -4.20 14.95 -20.93
C PRO A 68 -4.93 14.23 -22.06
N TYR A 69 -6.19 13.86 -21.83
CA TYR A 69 -7.04 13.22 -22.83
C TYR A 69 -7.26 14.17 -24.00
N ALA A 70 -6.42 14.04 -25.03
CA ALA A 70 -6.49 14.86 -26.23
C ALA A 70 -7.29 14.11 -27.30
N PHE A 71 -8.53 14.50 -27.49
CA PHE A 71 -9.37 14.03 -28.58
C PHE A 71 -9.25 14.98 -29.76
N THR A 72 -9.13 14.44 -30.97
CA THR A 72 -9.10 15.25 -32.19
C THR A 72 -10.48 15.84 -32.47
N GLU A 73 -10.53 16.94 -33.22
CA GLU A 73 -11.81 17.54 -33.65
C GLU A 73 -12.70 16.54 -34.40
N ALA A 74 -12.08 15.65 -35.19
CA ALA A 74 -12.79 14.57 -35.88
C ALA A 74 -13.44 13.57 -34.91
N GLN A 75 -12.74 13.21 -33.82
CA GLN A 75 -13.30 12.34 -32.78
C GLN A 75 -14.45 13.01 -32.03
N ILE A 76 -14.33 14.31 -31.74
CA ILE A 76 -15.38 15.09 -31.08
C ILE A 76 -16.61 15.20 -32.00
N ALA A 77 -16.42 15.51 -33.29
CA ALA A 77 -17.49 15.58 -34.26
C ALA A 77 -18.21 14.24 -34.46
N ALA A 78 -17.46 13.12 -34.48
CA ALA A 78 -18.03 11.78 -34.55
C ALA A 78 -18.83 11.42 -33.29
N ALA A 79 -18.33 11.81 -32.11
CA ALA A 79 -19.04 11.64 -30.85
C ALA A 79 -20.36 12.43 -30.83
N ASP A 80 -20.33 13.68 -31.28
CA ASP A 80 -21.51 14.55 -31.38
C ASP A 80 -22.54 14.03 -32.39
N ALA A 81 -22.08 13.56 -33.55
CA ALA A 81 -22.95 12.94 -34.55
C ALA A 81 -23.67 11.69 -33.99
N SER A 82 -23.00 10.91 -33.13
CA SER A 82 -23.61 9.73 -32.47
C SER A 82 -24.69 10.09 -31.43
N LEU A 83 -24.81 11.36 -31.07
CA LEU A 83 -25.76 11.89 -30.09
C LEU A 83 -26.81 12.82 -30.74
N ALA A 84 -26.85 12.88 -32.07
CA ALA A 84 -27.83 13.68 -32.80
C ALA A 84 -29.28 13.30 -32.41
N GLY A 85 -30.11 14.31 -32.12
CA GLY A 85 -31.51 14.13 -31.70
C GLY A 85 -31.73 13.97 -30.20
N LYS A 86 -30.67 14.08 -29.36
CA LYS A 86 -30.77 14.12 -27.90
C LYS A 86 -30.83 15.56 -27.37
N SER A 87 -31.30 15.74 -26.13
CA SER A 87 -31.31 17.06 -25.48
C SER A 87 -29.89 17.57 -25.17
N ASP A 88 -29.71 18.88 -25.03
CA ASP A 88 -28.40 19.49 -24.74
C ASP A 88 -27.73 18.92 -23.46
N SER A 89 -28.54 18.57 -22.46
CA SER A 89 -28.06 17.93 -21.23
C SER A 89 -27.55 16.50 -21.47
N GLU A 90 -28.21 15.76 -22.35
CA GLU A 90 -27.80 14.40 -22.75
C GLU A 90 -26.61 14.41 -23.70
N VAL A 91 -26.48 15.41 -24.56
CA VAL A 91 -25.30 15.59 -25.42
C VAL A 91 -24.08 15.92 -24.56
N ALA A 92 -24.19 16.86 -23.61
CA ALA A 92 -23.10 17.23 -22.72
C ALA A 92 -22.62 16.05 -21.84
N SER A 93 -23.54 15.23 -21.34
CA SER A 93 -23.21 14.05 -20.53
C SER A 93 -22.78 12.82 -21.36
N GLY A 94 -23.31 12.66 -22.58
CA GLY A 94 -23.05 11.52 -23.47
C GLY A 94 -21.79 11.66 -24.33
N ARG A 95 -21.32 12.90 -24.60
CA ARG A 95 -20.15 13.16 -25.46
C ARG A 95 -18.90 12.46 -24.96
N ILE A 96 -18.64 12.57 -23.66
CA ILE A 96 -17.50 11.93 -23.00
C ILE A 96 -17.54 10.41 -23.24
N GLU A 97 -18.72 9.79 -23.18
CA GLU A 97 -18.83 8.35 -23.41
C GLU A 97 -18.69 7.92 -24.85
N ALA A 98 -19.25 8.70 -25.76
CA ALA A 98 -19.03 8.45 -27.18
C ALA A 98 -17.54 8.54 -27.54
N LEU A 99 -16.79 9.45 -26.91
CA LEU A 99 -15.33 9.57 -27.06
C LEU A 99 -14.56 8.39 -26.44
N LEU A 100 -15.05 7.82 -25.34
CA LEU A 100 -14.34 6.78 -24.59
C LEU A 100 -14.71 5.35 -25.00
N ARG A 101 -15.89 5.14 -25.59
CA ARG A 101 -16.39 3.83 -26.03
C ARG A 101 -15.41 3.06 -26.92
N PRO A 102 -14.71 3.67 -27.89
CA PRO A 102 -13.74 2.96 -28.74
C PRO A 102 -12.55 2.37 -27.98
N TYR A 103 -12.35 2.79 -26.73
CA TYR A 103 -11.20 2.41 -25.90
C TYR A 103 -11.55 1.37 -24.83
N ALA A 104 -12.82 0.95 -24.73
CA ALA A 104 -13.29 -0.04 -23.76
C ALA A 104 -13.14 -1.50 -24.25
N PRO A 105 -13.10 -2.51 -23.35
CA PRO A 105 -13.18 -3.92 -23.72
C PRO A 105 -14.50 -4.25 -24.43
N HIS A 106 -14.44 -5.04 -25.53
CA HIS A 106 -15.62 -5.45 -26.30
C HIS A 106 -15.64 -6.98 -26.49
N ARG A 107 -16.83 -7.61 -26.46
CA ARG A 107 -16.98 -9.08 -26.58
C ARG A 107 -16.37 -9.65 -27.86
N GLN A 108 -16.35 -8.86 -28.93
CA GLN A 108 -15.79 -9.27 -30.23
C GLN A 108 -14.26 -9.33 -30.26
N HIS A 109 -13.57 -8.75 -29.26
CA HIS A 109 -12.11 -8.68 -29.19
C HIS A 109 -11.55 -9.59 -28.11
N LEU A 110 -11.82 -10.88 -28.25
CA LEU A 110 -11.29 -11.91 -27.36
C LEU A 110 -9.79 -12.11 -27.59
N HIS A 111 -9.03 -12.26 -26.50
CA HIS A 111 -7.62 -12.58 -26.57
C HIS A 111 -7.42 -13.96 -27.25
N PRO A 112 -6.49 -14.11 -28.23
CA PRO A 112 -6.31 -15.36 -28.97
C PRO A 112 -5.98 -16.61 -28.13
N LEU A 113 -5.40 -16.39 -26.94
CA LEU A 113 -5.06 -17.44 -25.97
C LEU A 113 -6.06 -17.55 -24.82
N SER A 114 -7.24 -16.92 -24.93
CA SER A 114 -8.29 -17.06 -23.92
C SER A 114 -8.79 -18.50 -23.90
N ASP A 115 -8.84 -19.11 -22.72
CA ASP A 115 -9.37 -20.45 -22.53
C ASP A 115 -10.89 -20.37 -22.34
N ALA A 116 -11.65 -21.05 -23.20
CA ALA A 116 -13.11 -21.07 -23.14
C ALA A 116 -13.65 -21.81 -21.89
N THR A 117 -12.81 -22.59 -21.20
CA THR A 117 -13.19 -23.31 -19.98
C THR A 117 -12.92 -22.53 -18.70
N ALA A 118 -12.19 -21.42 -18.79
CA ALA A 118 -11.90 -20.55 -17.65
C ALA A 118 -13.15 -19.76 -17.21
N PRO A 119 -13.32 -19.47 -15.92
CA PRO A 119 -14.44 -18.66 -15.41
C PRO A 119 -14.40 -17.21 -15.90
N LEU A 120 -13.24 -16.72 -16.32
CA LEU A 120 -13.06 -15.43 -16.98
C LEU A 120 -12.48 -15.62 -18.38
N GLU A 121 -12.92 -14.79 -19.30
CA GLU A 121 -12.34 -14.61 -20.63
C GLU A 121 -11.43 -13.37 -20.63
N ALA A 122 -10.32 -13.43 -21.37
CA ALA A 122 -9.44 -12.27 -21.54
C ALA A 122 -9.89 -11.44 -22.73
N TYR A 123 -10.25 -10.19 -22.51
CA TYR A 123 -10.62 -9.24 -23.55
C TYR A 123 -9.51 -8.24 -23.83
N LEU A 124 -9.31 -7.93 -25.10
CA LEU A 124 -8.39 -6.91 -25.58
C LEU A 124 -9.19 -5.69 -26.05
N PRO A 125 -9.03 -4.52 -25.39
CA PRO A 125 -9.52 -3.28 -25.95
C PRO A 125 -8.88 -3.03 -27.33
N PRO A 126 -9.65 -2.58 -28.34
CA PRO A 126 -9.14 -2.45 -29.71
C PRO A 126 -7.91 -1.55 -29.82
N GLY A 127 -7.83 -0.45 -29.05
CA GLY A 127 -6.64 0.40 -29.00
C GLY A 127 -5.37 -0.26 -28.41
N ARG A 128 -5.44 -1.52 -27.95
CA ARG A 128 -4.32 -2.28 -27.36
C ARG A 128 -3.87 -3.48 -28.19
N THR A 129 -4.47 -3.67 -29.36
CA THR A 129 -4.05 -4.67 -30.35
C THR A 129 -3.11 -4.09 -31.40
N GLU A 130 -3.07 -2.76 -31.52
CA GLU A 130 -2.21 -2.07 -32.48
C GLU A 130 -0.73 -2.07 -32.06
N SER A 131 0.18 -2.01 -33.05
CA SER A 131 1.62 -1.90 -32.82
C SER A 131 2.05 -0.61 -32.12
N SER A 132 1.16 0.39 -32.06
CA SER A 132 1.33 1.63 -31.30
C SER A 132 1.28 1.40 -29.78
N PHE A 133 0.68 0.30 -29.32
CA PHE A 133 0.60 -0.06 -27.90
C PHE A 133 1.90 -0.75 -27.43
N PRO A 134 2.42 -0.44 -26.23
CA PRO A 134 3.69 -0.99 -25.75
C PRO A 134 3.62 -2.51 -25.55
N SER A 135 4.71 -3.18 -25.92
CA SER A 135 4.95 -4.60 -25.66
C SER A 135 5.47 -4.79 -24.23
N ALA A 136 5.08 -5.90 -23.61
CA ALA A 136 5.42 -6.19 -22.23
C ALA A 136 6.70 -7.03 -22.14
N ARG A 137 7.55 -6.68 -21.16
CA ARG A 137 8.75 -7.44 -20.82
C ARG A 137 8.69 -7.83 -19.35
N LEU A 138 8.40 -9.10 -19.09
CA LEU A 138 8.41 -9.65 -17.75
C LEU A 138 9.85 -9.72 -17.22
N LEU A 139 10.21 -8.81 -16.32
CA LEU A 139 11.57 -8.70 -15.78
C LEU A 139 11.79 -9.61 -14.58
N ALA A 140 10.76 -9.77 -13.74
CA ALA A 140 10.84 -10.54 -12.52
C ALA A 140 9.48 -11.06 -12.09
N LEU A 141 9.49 -12.20 -11.40
CA LEU A 141 8.34 -12.87 -10.81
C LEU A 141 8.75 -13.46 -9.47
N SER A 142 7.99 -13.17 -8.42
CA SER A 142 8.34 -13.52 -7.03
C SER A 142 7.85 -14.92 -6.67
N ALA A 143 8.79 -15.84 -6.42
CA ALA A 143 8.45 -17.19 -5.96
C ALA A 143 7.70 -17.17 -4.62
N ALA A 144 8.17 -16.36 -3.66
CA ALA A 144 7.55 -16.23 -2.34
C ALA A 144 6.14 -15.60 -2.39
N ALA A 145 5.80 -14.85 -3.46
CA ALA A 145 4.44 -14.39 -3.71
C ALA A 145 3.54 -15.53 -4.19
N LEU A 146 4.06 -16.40 -5.06
CA LEU A 146 3.36 -17.54 -5.64
C LEU A 146 3.11 -18.67 -4.63
N GLU A 147 3.81 -18.69 -3.49
CA GLU A 147 3.43 -19.56 -2.36
C GLU A 147 2.09 -19.14 -1.73
N LEU A 148 1.77 -17.84 -1.79
CA LEU A 148 0.53 -17.28 -1.24
C LEU A 148 -0.60 -17.23 -2.27
N LEU A 149 -0.26 -17.21 -3.56
CA LEU A 149 -1.20 -17.12 -4.68
C LEU A 149 -1.14 -18.41 -5.51
N PRO A 150 -2.23 -19.18 -5.65
CA PRO A 150 -2.24 -20.44 -6.40
C PRO A 150 -2.25 -20.18 -7.92
N LEU A 151 -1.29 -19.42 -8.43
CA LEU A 151 -1.18 -19.04 -9.83
C LEU A 151 -0.26 -20.01 -10.57
N ASP A 152 -0.76 -20.53 -11.69
CA ASP A 152 0.04 -21.22 -12.70
C ASP A 152 0.66 -20.16 -13.63
N VAL A 153 1.98 -20.12 -13.65
CA VAL A 153 2.77 -19.11 -14.34
C VAL A 153 3.47 -19.66 -15.59
N GLY A 154 3.25 -20.93 -15.91
CA GLY A 154 3.88 -21.59 -17.05
C GLY A 154 5.42 -21.60 -16.96
N ASP A 155 6.05 -21.34 -18.11
CA ASP A 155 7.52 -21.27 -18.25
C ASP A 155 8.13 -19.94 -17.75
N ALA A 156 7.36 -19.05 -17.09
CA ALA A 156 7.78 -17.69 -16.71
C ALA A 156 9.16 -17.60 -16.06
N HIS A 157 9.46 -18.44 -15.06
CA HIS A 157 10.75 -18.40 -14.39
C HIS A 157 11.92 -18.82 -15.31
N ALA A 158 11.73 -19.90 -16.09
CA ALA A 158 12.72 -20.37 -17.05
C ALA A 158 12.95 -19.34 -18.16
N TRP A 159 11.87 -18.72 -18.65
CA TRP A 159 11.93 -17.65 -19.64
C TRP A 159 12.70 -16.45 -19.12
N ILE A 160 12.40 -15.94 -17.91
CA ILE A 160 13.11 -14.80 -17.30
C ILE A 160 14.61 -15.09 -17.23
N ALA A 161 15.00 -16.27 -16.73
CA ALA A 161 16.40 -16.68 -16.65
C ALA A 161 17.06 -16.72 -18.04
N ALA A 162 16.39 -17.28 -19.04
CA ALA A 162 16.90 -17.38 -20.41
C ALA A 162 16.97 -16.04 -21.16
N GLN A 163 16.21 -15.02 -20.73
CA GLN A 163 16.18 -13.70 -21.36
C GLN A 163 16.95 -12.63 -20.60
N GLN A 164 17.65 -12.98 -19.51
CA GLN A 164 18.43 -12.03 -18.73
C GLN A 164 19.47 -11.31 -19.60
N GLY A 165 19.51 -9.98 -19.53
CA GLY A 165 20.41 -9.14 -20.32
C GLY A 165 19.99 -8.85 -21.78
N LYS A 166 18.93 -9.49 -22.31
CA LYS A 166 18.47 -9.26 -23.69
C LYS A 166 17.48 -8.11 -23.76
N GLN A 167 17.75 -7.07 -24.56
CA GLN A 167 16.92 -5.86 -24.63
C GLN A 167 15.64 -5.99 -25.47
N GLU A 168 15.61 -6.88 -26.46
CA GLU A 168 14.48 -7.04 -27.39
C GLU A 168 13.65 -8.31 -27.14
N ALA A 169 13.72 -8.86 -25.93
CA ALA A 169 12.91 -10.01 -25.53
C ALA A 169 11.58 -9.54 -24.90
N TRP A 170 10.48 -9.78 -25.61
CA TRP A 170 9.11 -9.44 -25.21
C TRP A 170 8.37 -10.68 -24.71
N SER A 171 7.80 -10.60 -23.52
CA SER A 171 7.03 -11.71 -22.95
C SER A 171 5.62 -11.77 -23.51
N SER A 172 5.06 -10.63 -23.92
CA SER A 172 3.76 -10.52 -24.60
C SER A 172 3.60 -9.17 -25.32
N GLY A 173 2.50 -8.99 -26.05
CA GLY A 173 2.19 -7.76 -26.80
C GLY A 173 2.50 -7.83 -28.31
N PRO A 174 2.30 -6.72 -29.05
CA PRO A 174 2.36 -6.72 -30.51
C PRO A 174 3.70 -7.14 -31.13
N LYS A 175 4.82 -6.95 -30.41
CA LYS A 175 6.16 -7.40 -30.85
C LYS A 175 6.53 -8.80 -30.38
N ALA A 176 5.77 -9.40 -29.48
CA ALA A 176 6.04 -10.74 -28.98
C ALA A 176 5.47 -11.81 -29.94
N HIS A 177 6.24 -12.86 -30.21
CA HIS A 177 5.73 -14.01 -30.95
C HIS A 177 4.63 -14.73 -30.16
N LEU A 178 3.49 -14.95 -30.81
CA LEU A 178 2.39 -15.71 -30.21
C LEU A 178 2.77 -17.20 -30.15
N PRO A 179 2.71 -17.86 -28.99
CA PRO A 179 3.06 -19.28 -28.88
C PRO A 179 2.13 -20.21 -29.70
N GLY A 180 2.71 -21.26 -30.31
CA GLY A 180 1.98 -22.32 -31.03
C GLY A 180 1.15 -23.23 -30.12
N LYS A 181 0.58 -24.33 -30.63
CA LYS A 181 -0.43 -25.18 -29.93
C LYS A 181 0.12 -26.44 -29.23
N GLY A 182 1.43 -26.72 -29.29
CA GLY A 182 2.09 -27.87 -28.67
C GLY A 182 2.23 -27.77 -27.14
N GLU A 183 2.75 -28.83 -26.50
CA GLU A 183 2.88 -28.91 -25.04
C GLU A 183 3.91 -27.93 -24.45
N GLU A 184 5.12 -27.86 -24.98
CA GLU A 184 6.10 -26.83 -24.57
C GLU A 184 5.57 -25.42 -24.83
N GLU A 185 4.76 -25.27 -25.88
CA GLU A 185 4.12 -24.01 -26.23
C GLU A 185 2.96 -23.69 -25.29
N ALA A 186 2.34 -24.68 -24.63
CA ALA A 186 1.28 -24.48 -23.65
C ALA A 186 1.79 -23.76 -22.40
N GLU A 187 2.99 -24.10 -21.92
CA GLU A 187 3.63 -23.37 -20.83
C GLU A 187 3.95 -21.93 -21.21
N ALA A 188 4.41 -21.71 -22.46
CA ALA A 188 4.63 -20.37 -22.99
C ALA A 188 3.32 -19.57 -23.15
N ARG A 189 2.18 -20.20 -23.48
CA ARG A 189 0.86 -19.54 -23.54
C ARG A 189 0.43 -19.01 -22.17
N LYS A 190 0.63 -19.79 -21.11
CA LYS A 190 0.31 -19.38 -19.73
C LYS A 190 1.11 -18.14 -19.34
N ARG A 191 2.43 -18.13 -19.58
CA ARG A 191 3.29 -16.96 -19.37
C ARG A 191 2.85 -15.76 -20.21
N TYR A 192 2.52 -15.95 -21.49
CA TYR A 192 2.10 -14.88 -22.39
C TYR A 192 0.83 -14.20 -21.88
N LEU A 193 -0.20 -14.99 -21.53
CA LEU A 193 -1.46 -14.50 -21.01
C LEU A 193 -1.29 -13.81 -19.63
N LEU A 194 -0.48 -14.40 -18.75
CA LEU A 194 -0.08 -13.79 -17.48
C LEU A 194 0.52 -12.40 -17.71
N SER A 195 1.52 -12.31 -18.59
CA SER A 195 2.21 -11.05 -18.93
C SER A 195 1.23 -9.99 -19.45
N ASP A 196 0.29 -10.34 -20.32
CA ASP A 196 -0.67 -9.37 -20.85
C ASP A 196 -1.70 -8.89 -19.84
N VAL A 197 -2.19 -9.77 -18.97
CA VAL A 197 -3.12 -9.38 -17.90
C VAL A 197 -2.39 -8.50 -16.88
N LEU A 198 -1.18 -8.89 -16.46
CA LEU A 198 -0.41 -8.14 -15.48
C LEU A 198 0.14 -6.80 -16.01
N ALA A 199 0.44 -6.72 -17.31
CA ALA A 199 0.77 -5.45 -17.98
C ALA A 199 -0.46 -4.54 -18.14
N GLY A 200 -1.65 -5.05 -17.82
CA GLY A 200 -2.90 -4.35 -18.01
C GLY A 200 -3.23 -4.17 -19.49
N ARG A 201 -2.76 -5.05 -20.40
CA ARG A 201 -3.11 -5.06 -21.83
C ARG A 201 -4.42 -5.82 -22.06
N ALA A 202 -4.52 -7.01 -21.46
CA ALA A 202 -5.73 -7.82 -21.43
C ALA A 202 -6.50 -7.62 -20.11
N VAL A 203 -7.82 -7.73 -20.18
CA VAL A 203 -8.71 -7.63 -19.02
C VAL A 203 -9.47 -8.94 -18.87
N GLY A 204 -9.37 -9.58 -17.70
CA GLY A 204 -10.16 -10.76 -17.38
C GLY A 204 -11.58 -10.36 -16.99
N ALA A 205 -12.58 -10.80 -17.75
CA ALA A 205 -13.98 -10.52 -17.49
C ALA A 205 -14.89 -11.71 -17.84
N SER A 206 -16.08 -11.77 -17.27
CA SER A 206 -17.14 -12.67 -17.68
C SER A 206 -18.39 -11.83 -17.96
N PHE A 207 -19.01 -12.07 -19.11
CA PHE A 207 -20.13 -11.28 -19.63
C PHE A 207 -21.46 -12.05 -19.72
N GLU A 208 -21.49 -13.32 -19.32
CA GLU A 208 -22.70 -14.12 -19.34
C GLU A 208 -23.61 -13.82 -18.14
N GLN A 209 -24.94 -13.81 -18.35
CA GLN A 209 -25.95 -13.79 -17.29
C GLN A 209 -25.98 -15.14 -16.58
N ALA A 210 -24.97 -15.43 -15.77
CA ALA A 210 -25.03 -16.56 -14.85
C ALA A 210 -25.61 -16.09 -13.51
N GLU A 211 -26.61 -16.78 -12.98
CA GLU A 211 -27.01 -16.65 -11.57
C GLU A 211 -25.76 -16.79 -10.70
N GLY A 212 -25.46 -15.75 -9.91
CA GLY A 212 -24.22 -15.67 -9.15
C GLY A 212 -23.21 -14.71 -9.80
N ASP A 213 -23.12 -13.52 -9.24
CA ASP A 213 -22.35 -12.35 -9.65
C ASP A 213 -20.83 -12.61 -9.84
N LYS A 214 -20.42 -13.17 -10.99
CA LYS A 214 -19.02 -13.37 -11.41
C LYS A 214 -18.47 -12.18 -12.22
N GLY A 215 -18.83 -10.96 -11.85
CA GLY A 215 -18.52 -9.75 -12.63
C GLY A 215 -17.18 -9.08 -12.28
N TYR A 216 -16.20 -9.23 -13.18
CA TYR A 216 -15.10 -8.29 -13.52
C TYR A 216 -14.04 -7.86 -12.45
N ALA A 217 -12.79 -7.61 -12.90
CA ALA A 217 -11.81 -6.69 -12.27
C ALA A 217 -10.88 -6.08 -13.36
N PRO A 218 -10.45 -4.79 -13.34
CA PRO A 218 -9.99 -4.00 -12.17
C PRO A 218 -10.95 -2.93 -11.58
N PHE A 219 -10.68 -2.54 -10.34
CA PHE A 219 -11.32 -1.46 -9.57
C PHE A 219 -10.26 -0.54 -8.96
N ALA A 220 -10.62 0.71 -8.64
CA ALA A 220 -9.74 1.67 -7.97
C ALA A 220 -10.38 2.20 -6.68
N ASN A 221 -9.62 2.15 -5.59
CA ASN A 221 -10.07 2.64 -4.30
C ASN A 221 -9.88 4.16 -4.21
N ALA A 222 -10.90 4.88 -3.74
CA ALA A 222 -10.77 6.29 -3.39
C ALA A 222 -10.38 6.45 -1.91
N TYR A 223 -9.52 7.42 -1.61
CA TYR A 223 -9.09 7.75 -0.24
C TYR A 223 -8.70 9.23 -0.14
N ALA A 224 -8.62 9.75 1.08
CA ALA A 224 -8.06 11.06 1.41
C ALA A 224 -6.79 10.89 2.25
N GLY A 225 -5.94 11.91 2.35
CA GLY A 225 -4.73 11.85 3.17
C GLY A 225 -4.48 13.17 3.89
N GLY A 226 -4.35 13.08 5.21
CA GLY A 226 -3.79 14.12 6.08
C GLY A 226 -2.26 14.05 6.13
N VAL A 227 -1.63 15.22 6.08
CA VAL A 227 -0.18 15.43 6.13
C VAL A 227 0.18 16.12 7.44
N ARG A 228 1.18 15.62 8.15
CA ARG A 228 1.64 16.21 9.42
C ARG A 228 2.18 17.63 9.16
N GLY A 229 1.72 18.64 9.90
CA GLY A 229 2.31 20.00 9.90
C GLY A 229 1.78 21.04 8.89
N ASP A 230 0.78 20.75 8.05
CA ASP A 230 0.15 21.76 7.17
C ASP A 230 -1.16 22.31 7.78
N PRO A 231 -1.16 23.47 8.45
CA PRO A 231 -2.37 24.02 9.09
C PRO A 231 -3.47 24.44 8.09
N LYS A 232 -3.17 24.59 6.79
CA LYS A 232 -4.17 24.95 5.76
C LYS A 232 -4.91 23.74 5.19
N ARG A 233 -4.36 22.53 5.36
CA ARG A 233 -4.97 21.25 4.93
C ARG A 233 -5.38 20.34 6.08
N THR A 234 -5.00 20.68 7.31
CA THR A 234 -5.16 19.80 8.47
C THR A 234 -5.89 20.52 9.60
N PRO A 235 -7.21 20.70 9.50
CA PRO A 235 -7.97 20.93 10.71
C PRO A 235 -8.04 19.56 11.45
N LEU A 236 -7.72 19.56 12.76
CA LEU A 236 -7.79 18.37 13.62
C LEU A 236 -9.22 17.79 13.67
N ARG A 237 -10.23 18.63 13.41
CA ARG A 237 -11.62 18.29 13.05
C ARG A 237 -11.87 18.61 11.56
N PRO A 238 -12.64 17.85 10.78
CA PRO A 238 -13.22 18.34 9.54
C PRO A 238 -14.01 19.63 9.82
N PRO A 239 -14.07 20.59 8.89
CA PRO A 239 -14.71 21.88 9.13
C PRO A 239 -16.13 21.68 9.65
N THR A 240 -16.46 22.36 10.75
CA THR A 240 -17.82 22.43 11.30
C THR A 240 -18.75 22.97 10.22
N PHE A 241 -19.84 22.24 9.96
CA PHE A 241 -20.83 22.64 8.97
C PHE A 241 -21.57 23.89 9.47
N ALA A 242 -21.20 25.07 8.96
CA ALA A 242 -22.06 26.24 9.06
C ALA A 242 -23.32 26.02 8.18
N PRO A 243 -24.56 26.29 8.65
CA PRO A 243 -25.79 25.91 7.96
C PRO A 243 -26.17 26.77 6.73
N GLN A 244 -25.24 27.48 6.10
CA GLN A 244 -25.56 28.44 5.03
C GLN A 244 -24.72 28.21 3.76
N ALA A 245 -25.10 27.21 2.94
CA ALA A 245 -24.83 27.22 1.50
C ALA A 245 -25.77 26.24 0.78
N ARG A 246 -26.99 26.70 0.43
CA ARG A 246 -28.01 25.92 -0.27
C ARG A 246 -27.82 25.77 -1.78
N ASN A 247 -26.71 26.23 -2.38
CA ASN A 247 -26.49 26.15 -3.83
C ASN A 247 -25.49 25.04 -4.19
N ARG A 248 -26.03 23.84 -4.43
CA ARG A 248 -25.31 22.59 -4.76
C ARG A 248 -24.52 22.63 -6.09
N THR A 249 -24.74 23.62 -6.95
CA THR A 249 -24.15 23.67 -8.30
C THR A 249 -22.83 24.47 -8.35
N ASP A 250 -22.67 25.50 -7.49
CA ASP A 250 -21.46 26.32 -7.47
C ASP A 250 -20.29 25.66 -6.73
N LEU A 251 -20.56 24.75 -5.78
CA LEU A 251 -19.52 24.02 -5.04
C LEU A 251 -18.74 23.06 -5.94
N PHE A 252 -19.40 22.49 -6.97
CA PHE A 252 -18.78 21.56 -7.92
C PHE A 252 -17.77 22.29 -8.84
N PHE A 253 -18.05 23.53 -9.22
CA PHE A 253 -17.15 24.35 -10.04
C PHE A 253 -16.08 25.10 -9.24
N HIS A 254 -16.33 25.48 -7.98
CA HIS A 254 -15.31 26.08 -7.12
C HIS A 254 -14.24 25.07 -6.66
N LEU A 255 -14.62 23.81 -6.42
CA LEU A 255 -13.65 22.74 -6.17
C LEU A 255 -12.75 22.50 -7.38
N LEU A 256 -13.30 22.50 -8.60
CA LEU A 256 -12.52 22.43 -9.84
C LEU A 256 -11.59 23.63 -10.05
N ARG A 257 -11.96 24.84 -9.61
CA ARG A 257 -11.09 26.02 -9.70
C ARG A 257 -9.90 26.02 -8.74
N CYS A 258 -10.04 25.41 -7.55
CA CYS A 258 -8.91 25.22 -6.64
C CYS A 258 -7.94 24.11 -7.09
N PHE A 259 -8.39 23.17 -7.93
CA PHE A 259 -7.54 22.11 -8.48
C PHE A 259 -6.70 22.51 -9.69
N VAL A 260 -6.92 23.69 -10.28
CA VAL A 260 -6.20 24.16 -11.47
C VAL A 260 -5.16 25.26 -11.16
N ARG A 261 -4.99 25.67 -9.89
CA ARG A 261 -4.07 26.76 -9.53
C ARG A 261 -3.31 26.55 -8.21
N ALA A 262 -2.60 25.44 -8.05
CA ALA A 262 -1.43 25.35 -7.17
C ALA A 262 -0.62 24.09 -7.47
N GLY A 263 0.65 24.25 -7.86
CA GLY A 263 1.58 23.17 -8.14
C GLY A 263 1.97 22.35 -6.91
N GLY A 264 2.54 21.17 -7.16
CA GLY A 264 3.21 20.34 -6.16
C GLY A 264 2.35 19.21 -5.60
N ASN A 265 2.63 17.99 -6.06
CA ASN A 265 2.50 16.72 -5.34
C ASN A 265 1.14 16.01 -5.13
N ASN A 266 0.00 16.51 -5.62
CA ASN A 266 -1.21 15.67 -5.75
C ASN A 266 -1.55 15.39 -7.22
N ARG A 267 -0.87 14.40 -7.80
CA ARG A 267 -1.21 13.89 -9.14
C ARG A 267 -2.41 12.95 -9.04
N HIS A 268 -3.47 13.29 -9.77
CA HIS A 268 -4.72 12.54 -9.87
C HIS A 268 -4.47 11.09 -10.32
N GLN A 269 -5.09 10.12 -9.65
CA GLN A 269 -4.92 8.67 -9.88
C GLN A 269 -5.64 8.12 -11.13
N PHE A 270 -6.27 8.95 -11.94
CA PHE A 270 -7.21 8.51 -13.00
C PHE A 270 -6.73 8.78 -14.43
N GLY A 271 -5.42 8.86 -14.65
CA GLY A 271 -4.83 8.85 -15.99
C GLY A 271 -4.03 7.57 -16.18
N GLN A 272 -4.18 6.97 -17.36
CA GLN A 272 -3.26 5.95 -17.87
C GLN A 272 -1.84 6.19 -17.36
N TRP A 273 -1.26 5.16 -16.77
CA TRP A 273 0.17 5.13 -16.47
C TRP A 273 0.63 6.03 -15.31
N ALA A 274 -0.24 6.70 -14.54
CA ALA A 274 0.25 7.66 -13.52
C ALA A 274 0.06 7.24 -12.05
N GLY A 275 -0.81 6.27 -11.74
CA GLY A 275 -1.07 5.82 -10.36
C GLY A 275 -0.45 4.46 -9.98
N GLN A 276 -0.03 3.66 -10.97
CA GLN A 276 0.57 2.33 -10.80
C GLN A 276 1.93 2.17 -11.50
N LEU A 277 2.36 3.16 -12.29
CA LEU A 277 3.78 3.31 -12.63
C LEU A 277 4.47 3.96 -11.42
N GLY A 278 4.54 3.18 -10.33
CA GLY A 278 5.69 3.31 -9.45
C GLY A 278 6.91 3.16 -10.35
N ASP A 279 7.77 4.18 -10.32
CA ASP A 279 9.21 4.01 -10.45
C ASP A 279 9.57 2.58 -10.83
N GLY A 280 9.74 2.32 -12.13
CA GLY A 280 10.11 1.02 -12.71
C GLY A 280 11.50 0.56 -12.26
N ARG A 281 11.92 0.95 -11.06
CA ARG A 281 13.13 0.56 -10.39
C ARG A 281 12.92 -0.86 -9.90
N ALA A 282 13.74 -1.77 -10.41
CA ALA A 282 13.90 -3.11 -9.85
C ALA A 282 14.19 -3.09 -8.33
N ILE A 283 14.69 -1.96 -7.80
CA ILE A 283 14.97 -1.72 -6.37
C ILE A 283 13.70 -1.94 -5.51
N THR A 284 12.51 -1.59 -5.99
CA THR A 284 11.27 -1.73 -5.22
C THR A 284 10.95 -3.20 -4.93
N LEU A 285 11.19 -4.12 -5.90
CA LEU A 285 11.04 -5.56 -5.68
C LEU A 285 11.96 -6.09 -4.58
N CYS A 286 13.24 -5.72 -4.62
CA CYS A 286 14.20 -6.13 -3.60
C CYS A 286 13.76 -5.69 -2.21
N THR A 287 13.16 -4.51 -2.08
CA THR A 287 12.66 -4.04 -0.79
C THR A 287 11.42 -4.79 -0.32
N PHE A 288 10.47 -5.11 -1.19
CA PHE A 288 9.34 -5.98 -0.80
C PHE A 288 9.83 -7.34 -0.29
N LEU A 289 10.85 -7.91 -0.95
CA LEU A 289 11.47 -9.17 -0.55
C LEU A 289 12.25 -9.03 0.76
N LEU A 290 13.02 -7.96 0.93
CA LEU A 290 13.79 -7.71 2.14
C LEU A 290 12.87 -7.50 3.35
N MET A 291 11.83 -6.68 3.22
CA MET A 291 10.87 -6.45 4.30
C MET A 291 10.18 -7.76 4.71
N ALA A 292 9.80 -8.59 3.73
CA ALA A 292 9.23 -9.91 4.01
C ALA A 292 10.25 -10.88 4.65
N ALA A 293 11.52 -10.85 4.22
CA ALA A 293 12.60 -11.67 4.77
C ALA A 293 12.96 -11.25 6.21
N LEU A 294 12.90 -9.95 6.51
CA LEU A 294 13.02 -9.40 7.86
C LEU A 294 11.76 -9.61 8.71
N HIS A 295 10.76 -10.34 8.18
CA HIS A 295 9.46 -10.58 8.81
C HIS A 295 8.68 -9.31 9.16
N ILE A 296 9.02 -8.16 8.56
CA ILE A 296 8.29 -6.91 8.74
C ILE A 296 6.99 -6.98 7.93
N PRO A 297 5.81 -6.77 8.54
CA PRO A 297 4.53 -6.82 7.83
C PRO A 297 4.52 -5.86 6.63
N THR A 298 4.23 -6.36 5.44
CA THR A 298 4.28 -5.58 4.20
C THR A 298 3.31 -6.08 3.12
N SER A 299 2.90 -5.17 2.23
CA SER A 299 2.39 -5.57 0.92
C SER A 299 3.47 -6.34 0.15
N ARG A 300 3.06 -7.23 -0.75
CA ARG A 300 3.98 -8.07 -1.50
C ARG A 300 3.96 -7.66 -2.96
N ALA A 301 5.08 -7.89 -3.65
CA ALA A 301 5.15 -7.71 -5.09
C ALA A 301 5.24 -9.07 -5.77
N LEU A 302 4.38 -9.26 -6.76
CA LEU A 302 4.26 -10.48 -7.55
C LEU A 302 5.14 -10.40 -8.79
N ALA A 303 4.99 -9.36 -9.60
CA ALA A 303 5.67 -9.26 -10.89
C ALA A 303 6.14 -7.83 -11.18
N LEU A 304 7.23 -7.73 -11.94
CA LEU A 304 7.68 -6.47 -12.54
C LEU A 304 7.73 -6.61 -14.06
N ILE A 305 7.02 -5.72 -14.74
CA ILE A 305 6.91 -5.69 -16.19
C ILE A 305 7.42 -4.36 -16.70
N SER A 306 8.37 -4.38 -17.63
CA SER A 306 8.84 -3.18 -18.33
C SER A 306 8.04 -2.95 -19.61
N LEU A 307 7.76 -1.68 -19.89
CA LEU A 307 7.07 -1.18 -21.07
C LEU A 307 7.94 -0.11 -21.74
N PRO A 308 9.07 -0.52 -22.32
CA PRO A 308 10.11 0.40 -22.81
C PRO A 308 9.67 1.29 -23.98
N GLU A 309 8.65 0.92 -24.77
CA GLU A 309 8.14 1.82 -25.82
C GLU A 309 7.33 2.98 -25.27
N LEU A 310 6.93 2.91 -23.99
CA LEU A 310 6.08 3.92 -23.38
C LEU A 310 6.93 4.92 -22.57
N PRO A 311 7.14 6.15 -23.09
CA PRO A 311 7.88 7.17 -22.38
C PRO A 311 7.06 7.77 -21.24
N VAL A 312 7.72 8.06 -20.13
CA VAL A 312 7.16 8.72 -18.96
C VAL A 312 7.99 9.96 -18.63
N GLN A 313 7.37 11.13 -18.61
CA GLN A 313 8.07 12.37 -18.25
C GLN A 313 8.14 12.53 -16.72
N ARG A 314 9.36 12.60 -16.18
CA ARG A 314 9.67 12.98 -14.79
C ARG A 314 10.65 14.16 -14.82
N GLU A 315 11.61 14.21 -13.88
CA GLU A 315 12.78 15.10 -13.95
C GLU A 315 13.56 14.87 -15.25
N ARG A 316 13.64 13.61 -15.68
CA ARG A 316 14.11 13.18 -17.00
C ARG A 316 13.04 12.32 -17.68
N ARG A 317 13.20 12.10 -18.99
CA ARG A 317 12.37 11.13 -19.72
C ARG A 317 12.80 9.72 -19.31
N GLU A 318 11.87 8.95 -18.78
CA GLU A 318 12.06 7.56 -18.36
C GLU A 318 11.12 6.64 -19.14
N THR A 319 11.20 5.32 -18.90
CA THR A 319 10.31 4.31 -19.49
C THR A 319 9.34 3.78 -18.45
N ALA A 320 8.13 3.41 -18.87
CA ALA A 320 7.14 2.83 -17.99
C ALA A 320 7.53 1.42 -17.49
N GLY A 321 7.08 1.10 -16.27
CA GLY A 321 7.08 -0.26 -15.74
C GLY A 321 5.94 -0.48 -14.76
N VAL A 322 5.34 -1.66 -14.78
CA VAL A 322 4.21 -2.05 -13.94
C VAL A 322 4.71 -3.01 -12.85
N CYS A 323 4.45 -2.66 -11.59
CA CYS A 323 4.66 -3.55 -10.47
C CYS A 323 3.32 -4.12 -10.01
N THR A 324 3.12 -5.43 -10.21
CA THR A 324 1.94 -6.11 -9.70
C THR A 324 2.12 -6.34 -8.20
N ARG A 325 1.29 -5.71 -7.39
CA ARG A 325 1.33 -5.83 -5.93
C ARG A 325 0.12 -6.61 -5.43
N PHE A 326 0.27 -7.33 -4.32
CA PHE A 326 -0.85 -7.91 -3.60
C PHE A 326 -0.71 -7.65 -2.10
N ALA A 327 -1.86 -7.51 -1.46
CA ALA A 327 -1.99 -7.38 -0.03
C ALA A 327 -3.34 -7.98 0.35
N ARG A 328 -3.48 -8.37 1.61
CA ARG A 328 -4.76 -8.82 2.18
C ARG A 328 -5.83 -7.72 2.09
N SER A 329 -5.41 -6.47 2.23
CA SER A 329 -6.24 -5.28 2.07
C SER A 329 -5.43 -4.13 1.51
N TRP A 330 -6.10 -3.28 0.73
CA TRP A 330 -5.61 -1.96 0.33
C TRP A 330 -6.36 -0.81 1.02
N ILE A 331 -7.17 -1.11 2.04
CA ILE A 331 -7.76 -0.08 2.92
C ILE A 331 -6.62 0.64 3.64
N ARG A 332 -6.82 1.94 3.80
CA ARG A 332 -5.86 2.86 4.41
C ARG A 332 -6.59 3.66 5.49
N ILE A 333 -5.88 4.28 6.43
CA ILE A 333 -6.51 5.21 7.38
C ILE A 333 -7.23 6.34 6.61
N GLY A 334 -6.62 6.79 5.51
CA GLY A 334 -7.21 7.69 4.54
C GLY A 334 -8.57 7.29 3.96
N SER A 335 -8.87 5.99 3.88
CA SER A 335 -10.18 5.49 3.45
C SER A 335 -11.27 5.83 4.46
N PHE A 336 -10.97 5.75 5.76
CA PHE A 336 -11.90 6.12 6.83
C PHE A 336 -12.09 7.63 6.89
N GLN A 337 -10.99 8.39 6.84
CA GLN A 337 -11.02 9.85 6.87
C GLN A 337 -11.88 10.45 5.74
N LEU A 338 -11.80 9.88 4.54
CA LEU A 338 -12.60 10.36 3.42
C LEU A 338 -14.10 10.24 3.69
N GLN A 339 -14.55 9.17 4.34
CA GLN A 339 -15.96 8.95 4.62
C GLN A 339 -16.43 9.74 5.85
N SER A 340 -15.64 9.80 6.91
CA SER A 340 -15.95 10.59 8.10
C SER A 340 -16.01 12.09 7.79
N ALA A 341 -15.10 12.62 6.98
CA ALA A 341 -15.11 14.01 6.53
C ALA A 341 -16.35 14.37 5.67
N ARG A 342 -17.02 13.37 5.09
CA ARG A 342 -18.29 13.52 4.36
C ARG A 342 -19.52 13.36 5.26
N GLY A 343 -19.34 13.11 6.56
CA GLY A 343 -20.41 12.80 7.50
C GLY A 343 -21.04 11.42 7.29
N ASN A 344 -20.39 10.55 6.52
CA ASN A 344 -20.98 9.29 6.06
C ASN A 344 -20.51 8.11 6.94
N TYR A 345 -21.08 8.03 8.13
CA TYR A 345 -20.65 7.06 9.15
C TYR A 345 -21.13 5.63 8.88
N ALA A 346 -22.20 5.42 8.10
CA ALA A 346 -22.58 4.09 7.62
C ALA A 346 -21.48 3.45 6.75
N ALA A 347 -20.81 4.25 5.91
CA ALA A 347 -19.63 3.81 5.16
C ALA A 347 -18.41 3.55 6.04
N VAL A 348 -18.18 4.41 7.04
CA VAL A 348 -17.11 4.18 8.04
C VAL A 348 -17.33 2.84 8.75
N LEU A 349 -18.57 2.54 9.18
CA LEU A 349 -18.92 1.26 9.78
C LEU A 349 -18.68 0.09 8.82
N SER A 350 -19.05 0.23 7.55
CA SER A 350 -18.77 -0.78 6.52
C SER A 350 -17.27 -1.05 6.35
N LEU A 351 -16.45 -0.01 6.34
CA LEU A 351 -14.98 -0.12 6.29
C LEU A 351 -14.44 -0.82 7.55
N ALA A 352 -15.00 -0.54 8.72
CA ALA A 352 -14.64 -1.18 9.98
C ALA A 352 -15.00 -2.68 9.96
N GLN A 353 -16.24 -3.03 9.59
CA GLN A 353 -16.69 -4.42 9.48
C GLN A 353 -15.85 -5.21 8.47
N TRP A 354 -15.53 -4.61 7.33
CA TRP A 354 -14.66 -5.22 6.34
C TRP A 354 -13.25 -5.42 6.88
N THR A 355 -12.69 -4.43 7.57
CA THR A 355 -11.35 -4.52 8.16
C THR A 355 -11.29 -5.64 9.19
N ALA A 356 -12.32 -5.76 10.04
CA ALA A 356 -12.42 -6.86 11.00
C ALA A 356 -12.55 -8.23 10.31
N ARG A 357 -13.50 -8.40 9.38
CA ARG A 357 -13.76 -9.71 8.73
C ARG A 357 -12.63 -10.13 7.78
N ILE A 358 -12.26 -9.24 6.86
CA ILE A 358 -11.29 -9.56 5.81
C ILE A 358 -9.87 -9.30 6.28
N GLY A 359 -9.62 -8.19 6.97
CA GLY A 359 -8.28 -7.84 7.44
C GLY A 359 -7.82 -8.65 8.64
N TYR A 360 -8.69 -8.84 9.64
CA TYR A 360 -8.35 -9.52 10.89
C TYR A 360 -8.94 -10.92 11.06
N GLU A 361 -9.75 -11.39 10.10
CA GLU A 361 -10.42 -12.71 10.15
C GLU A 361 -11.32 -12.88 11.38
N TRP A 362 -11.91 -11.78 11.85
CA TRP A 362 -12.84 -11.86 12.96
C TRP A 362 -14.19 -12.35 12.47
N ASP A 363 -14.73 -13.31 13.22
CA ASP A 363 -16.16 -13.55 13.21
C ASP A 363 -16.85 -12.42 13.99
N LEU A 364 -17.70 -11.67 13.30
CA LEU A 364 -18.48 -10.57 13.87
C LEU A 364 -19.90 -11.02 14.27
N GLY A 365 -20.10 -12.33 14.52
CA GLY A 365 -21.36 -12.89 15.02
C GLY A 365 -21.90 -12.23 16.30
N ASP A 366 -23.03 -12.76 16.78
CA ASP A 366 -23.73 -12.42 18.05
C ASP A 366 -23.98 -10.93 18.36
N GLY A 367 -23.76 -10.02 17.41
CA GLY A 367 -23.99 -8.58 17.59
C GLY A 367 -23.14 -7.97 18.71
N GLN A 368 -21.93 -8.48 18.96
CA GLN A 368 -21.04 -7.97 20.00
C GLN A 368 -20.32 -6.68 19.55
N PRO A 369 -20.11 -5.70 20.45
CA PRO A 369 -19.31 -4.51 20.16
C PRO A 369 -17.91 -4.86 19.64
N PHE A 370 -17.48 -4.23 18.55
CA PHE A 370 -16.18 -4.55 17.94
C PHE A 370 -15.36 -3.32 17.53
N VAL A 371 -15.94 -2.12 17.51
CA VAL A 371 -15.28 -0.92 16.97
C VAL A 371 -14.08 -0.52 17.84
N ARG A 372 -14.24 -0.54 19.18
CA ARG A 372 -13.12 -0.27 20.09
C ARG A 372 -12.02 -1.31 19.96
N ARG A 373 -12.40 -2.59 19.89
CA ARG A 373 -11.47 -3.71 19.70
C ARG A 373 -10.69 -3.54 18.38
N LEU A 374 -11.35 -3.13 17.29
CA LEU A 374 -10.74 -2.88 15.99
C LEU A 374 -9.69 -1.77 16.05
N LEU A 375 -10.00 -0.69 16.76
CA LEU A 375 -9.09 0.43 16.96
C LEU A 375 -7.85 0.02 17.76
N ASP A 376 -8.05 -0.71 18.85
CA ASP A 376 -6.96 -1.24 19.69
C ASP A 376 -6.06 -2.21 18.89
N GLU A 377 -6.66 -3.08 18.06
CA GLU A 377 -5.90 -4.01 17.22
C GLU A 377 -5.10 -3.29 16.13
N ALA A 378 -5.67 -2.26 15.50
CA ALA A 378 -4.95 -1.42 14.52
C ALA A 378 -3.75 -0.74 15.19
N ALA A 379 -3.95 -0.19 16.40
CA ALA A 379 -2.88 0.43 17.18
C ALA A 379 -1.73 -0.54 17.45
N ARG A 380 -2.03 -1.76 17.92
CA ARG A 380 -0.99 -2.78 18.18
C ARG A 380 -0.21 -3.13 16.91
N ARG A 381 -0.89 -3.34 15.79
CA ARG A 381 -0.25 -3.74 14.52
C ARG A 381 0.63 -2.64 13.94
N ILE A 382 0.14 -1.40 13.94
CA ILE A 382 0.90 -0.24 13.45
C ILE A 382 2.07 0.05 14.38
N ALA A 383 1.89 -0.02 15.71
CA ALA A 383 2.96 0.15 16.69
C ALA A 383 4.06 -0.91 16.51
N ARG A 384 3.69 -2.20 16.38
CA ARG A 384 4.67 -3.28 16.13
C ARG A 384 5.44 -3.03 14.84
N THR A 385 4.75 -2.77 13.75
CA THR A 385 5.42 -2.55 12.45
C THR A 385 6.35 -1.34 12.49
N THR A 386 5.92 -0.25 13.13
CA THR A 386 6.77 0.94 13.33
C THR A 386 7.99 0.64 14.21
N GLY A 387 7.82 -0.16 15.26
CA GLY A 387 8.94 -0.60 16.11
C GLY A 387 9.94 -1.47 15.35
N MET A 388 9.45 -2.36 14.47
CA MET A 388 10.30 -3.14 13.57
C MET A 388 11.06 -2.23 12.58
N TRP A 389 10.43 -1.15 12.07
CA TRP A 389 11.13 -0.18 11.24
C TRP A 389 12.28 0.51 11.97
N GLN A 390 12.09 0.89 13.25
CA GLN A 390 13.16 1.48 14.06
C GLN A 390 14.33 0.50 14.18
N VAL A 391 14.07 -0.73 14.63
CA VAL A 391 15.12 -1.76 14.80
C VAL A 391 15.80 -2.14 13.48
N ALA A 392 15.10 -2.04 12.35
CA ALA A 392 15.67 -2.33 11.04
C ALA A 392 16.41 -1.15 10.39
N GLY A 393 16.37 0.05 10.97
CA GLY A 393 16.88 1.26 10.32
C GLY A 393 16.07 1.65 9.06
N PHE A 394 14.79 1.25 8.98
CA PHE A 394 13.96 1.52 7.81
C PHE A 394 13.33 2.92 7.89
N LEU A 395 13.44 3.66 6.78
CA LEU A 395 12.89 4.99 6.54
C LEU A 395 11.75 4.89 5.51
N HIS A 396 10.51 5.17 5.92
CA HIS A 396 9.36 5.15 5.01
C HIS A 396 9.31 6.41 4.11
N GLY A 397 9.69 7.57 4.66
CA GLY A 397 9.77 8.85 3.94
C GLY A 397 8.46 9.58 3.63
N VAL A 398 7.30 8.91 3.66
CA VAL A 398 5.96 9.52 3.42
C VAL A 398 4.88 8.84 4.26
N MET A 399 4.84 9.14 5.56
CA MET A 399 3.85 8.59 6.49
C MET A 399 2.59 9.47 6.56
N ASN A 400 2.02 9.79 5.41
CA ASN A 400 0.68 10.36 5.36
C ASN A 400 -0.35 9.31 5.78
N THR A 401 -1.51 9.74 6.25
CA THR A 401 -2.59 8.82 6.67
C THR A 401 -3.16 7.96 5.53
N ASP A 402 -3.04 8.41 4.29
CA ASP A 402 -3.30 7.60 3.11
C ASP A 402 -2.18 6.60 2.79
N ASN A 403 -1.07 6.56 3.52
CA ASN A 403 -0.02 5.54 3.35
C ASN A 403 0.08 4.59 4.55
N ILE A 404 -0.82 4.72 5.53
CA ILE A 404 -0.85 3.81 6.68
C ILE A 404 -2.00 2.81 6.53
N SER A 405 -1.66 1.53 6.53
CA SER A 405 -2.63 0.45 6.54
C SER A 405 -3.12 0.18 7.97
N PRO A 406 -4.44 0.07 8.23
CA PRO A 406 -4.95 -0.35 9.53
C PRO A 406 -4.52 -1.78 9.89
N LEU A 407 -4.12 -2.60 8.91
CA LEU A 407 -3.59 -3.94 9.14
C LEU A 407 -2.13 -3.92 9.65
N GLY A 408 -1.50 -2.75 9.76
CA GLY A 408 -0.07 -2.61 10.06
C GLY A 408 0.82 -3.04 8.90
N LEU A 409 0.31 -3.14 7.67
CA LEU A 409 1.17 -3.46 6.52
C LEU A 409 1.97 -2.24 6.08
N THR A 410 3.27 -2.43 5.83
CA THR A 410 4.08 -1.47 5.08
C THR A 410 3.59 -1.40 3.64
N ILE A 411 3.14 -0.22 3.21
CA ILE A 411 2.58 0.02 1.88
C ILE A 411 3.13 1.32 1.30
N ASP A 412 3.05 1.46 -0.02
CA ASP A 412 3.37 2.70 -0.73
C ASP A 412 4.85 3.10 -0.64
N TYR A 413 5.66 2.20 -1.18
CA TYR A 413 7.10 2.36 -1.34
C TYR A 413 7.41 3.44 -2.38
N GLY A 414 7.56 4.69 -1.92
CA GLY A 414 8.01 5.82 -2.73
C GLY A 414 9.47 6.19 -2.41
N PRO A 415 9.74 7.33 -1.76
CA PRO A 415 11.09 7.71 -1.34
C PRO A 415 11.45 7.03 0.00
N TYR A 416 11.42 5.71 0.05
CA TYR A 416 11.88 4.95 1.22
C TYR A 416 13.40 4.80 1.20
N GLY A 417 13.98 4.38 2.32
CA GLY A 417 15.38 4.01 2.42
C GLY A 417 15.62 3.04 3.57
N PHE A 418 16.76 2.37 3.56
CA PHE A 418 17.37 1.87 4.77
C PHE A 418 18.48 2.84 5.16
N MET A 419 18.71 2.97 6.45
CA MET A 419 19.78 3.79 6.98
C MET A 419 21.11 3.15 6.59
N ASP A 420 21.89 3.85 5.77
CA ASP A 420 23.29 3.51 5.48
C ASP A 420 24.12 4.03 6.65
N LEU A 421 24.45 5.32 6.67
CA LEU A 421 25.05 5.97 7.84
C LEU A 421 24.00 6.19 8.92
N THR A 422 24.35 5.85 10.17
CA THR A 422 23.45 6.02 11.30
C THR A 422 23.28 7.51 11.61
N ASP A 423 22.07 8.01 11.41
CA ASP A 423 21.66 9.36 11.78
C ASP A 423 20.21 9.33 12.27
N ARG A 424 19.98 9.76 13.51
CA ARG A 424 18.65 9.81 14.12
C ARG A 424 17.70 10.75 13.36
N ASN A 425 18.24 11.74 12.66
CA ASN A 425 17.51 12.69 11.83
C ASN A 425 17.54 12.35 10.34
N ALA A 426 17.99 11.14 9.97
CA ALA A 426 18.00 10.70 8.58
C ALA A 426 16.59 10.79 7.97
N SER A 427 16.51 11.32 6.75
CA SER A 427 15.30 11.32 5.93
C SER A 427 15.62 10.76 4.55
N SER A 428 14.79 9.81 4.11
CA SER A 428 14.89 9.25 2.76
C SER A 428 14.20 10.13 1.70
N ASN A 429 13.40 11.11 2.13
CA ASN A 429 12.59 11.93 1.24
C ASN A 429 13.17 13.33 1.05
N LYS A 430 13.71 13.60 -0.14
CA LYS A 430 14.27 14.90 -0.52
C LYS A 430 13.24 16.05 -0.51
N SER A 431 11.94 15.74 -0.58
CA SER A 431 10.86 16.73 -0.48
C SER A 431 10.40 17.01 0.95
N ASP A 432 10.88 16.25 1.94
CA ASP A 432 10.55 16.45 3.36
C ASP A 432 11.49 17.48 3.99
N GLY A 433 11.41 18.74 3.52
CA GLY A 433 12.29 19.82 3.99
C GLY A 433 12.11 20.19 5.47
N GLU A 434 10.99 19.80 6.08
CA GLU A 434 10.71 20.00 7.51
C GLU A 434 11.10 18.78 8.38
N GLY A 435 11.57 17.68 7.76
CA GLY A 435 11.98 16.47 8.48
C GLY A 435 10.84 15.77 9.23
N ARG A 436 9.60 15.85 8.74
CA ARG A 436 8.39 15.31 9.39
C ARG A 436 8.41 13.80 9.54
N TYR A 437 9.11 13.12 8.64
CA TYR A 437 9.20 11.66 8.51
C TYR A 437 10.63 11.13 8.66
N THR A 438 11.49 11.88 9.36
CA THR A 438 12.81 11.40 9.76
C THR A 438 12.74 10.14 10.62
N TYR A 439 13.83 9.36 10.65
CA TYR A 439 13.93 8.10 11.40
C TYR A 439 13.33 8.20 12.81
N ARG A 440 13.80 9.18 13.61
CA ARG A 440 13.36 9.41 14.99
C ARG A 440 11.88 9.79 15.12
N LEU A 441 11.30 10.40 14.08
CA LEU A 441 9.93 10.93 14.12
C LEU A 441 8.88 9.97 13.54
N GLN A 442 9.26 8.83 12.97
CA GLN A 442 8.31 7.83 12.47
C GLN A 442 7.34 7.32 13.55
N PRO A 443 7.78 7.01 14.80
CA PRO A 443 6.85 6.67 15.89
C PRO A 443 5.74 7.71 16.12
N SER A 444 6.12 8.98 16.18
CA SER A 444 5.16 10.06 16.38
C SER A 444 4.25 10.25 15.17
N ALA A 445 4.77 10.07 13.94
CA ALA A 445 3.97 10.14 12.72
C ALA A 445 2.94 8.98 12.65
N ALA A 446 3.31 7.78 13.09
CA ALA A 446 2.40 6.64 13.18
C ALA A 446 1.30 6.87 14.24
N LEU A 447 1.66 7.41 15.42
CA LEU A 447 0.68 7.78 16.44
C LEU A 447 -0.29 8.87 15.92
N PHE A 448 0.22 9.89 15.23
CA PHE A 448 -0.61 10.90 14.58
C PHE A 448 -1.61 10.28 13.58
N ALA A 449 -1.17 9.30 12.79
CA ALA A 449 -2.08 8.60 11.89
C ALA A 449 -3.14 7.79 12.66
N MET A 450 -2.77 7.17 13.79
CA MET A 450 -3.72 6.48 14.67
C MET A 450 -4.77 7.41 15.28
N GLU A 451 -4.39 8.63 15.67
CA GLU A 451 -5.35 9.64 16.15
C GLU A 451 -6.38 10.01 15.07
N HIS A 452 -5.98 10.04 13.80
CA HIS A 452 -6.90 10.27 12.69
C HIS A 452 -7.85 9.08 12.43
N LEU A 453 -7.39 7.85 12.67
CA LEU A 453 -8.26 6.68 12.62
C LEU A 453 -9.27 6.71 13.77
N LEU A 454 -8.83 7.04 14.99
CA LEU A 454 -9.70 7.27 16.14
C LEU A 454 -10.75 8.34 15.82
N PHE A 455 -10.33 9.50 15.32
CA PHE A 455 -11.25 10.58 14.96
C PHE A 455 -12.33 10.10 13.96
N SER A 456 -11.95 9.26 12.99
CA SER A 456 -12.91 8.75 12.02
C SER A 456 -13.90 7.74 12.62
N LEU A 457 -13.52 7.07 13.72
CA LEU A 457 -14.31 6.03 14.39
C LEU A 457 -14.98 6.50 15.68
N SER A 458 -14.68 7.70 16.18
CA SER A 458 -15.10 8.14 17.52
C SER A 458 -16.62 8.15 17.71
N PRO A 459 -17.48 8.57 16.74
CA PRO A 459 -18.92 8.48 16.93
C PRO A 459 -19.41 7.04 17.08
N LEU A 460 -18.78 6.10 16.36
CA LEU A 460 -19.11 4.69 16.43
C LEU A 460 -18.66 4.10 17.77
N VAL A 461 -17.49 4.49 18.29
CA VAL A 461 -16.99 4.06 19.60
C VAL A 461 -17.97 4.47 20.71
N ALA A 462 -18.40 5.73 20.73
CA ALA A 462 -19.35 6.22 21.73
C ALA A 462 -20.71 5.53 21.61
N LEU A 463 -21.27 5.47 20.39
CA LEU A 463 -22.59 4.90 20.17
C LEU A 463 -22.65 3.40 20.48
N GLU A 464 -21.65 2.63 20.03
CA GLU A 464 -21.56 1.19 20.31
C GLU A 464 -21.41 0.93 21.81
N GLY A 465 -20.63 1.78 22.51
CA GLY A 465 -20.49 1.73 23.96
C GLY A 465 -21.79 2.01 24.71
N LYS A 466 -22.62 2.96 24.23
CA LYS A 466 -23.94 3.25 24.82
C LYS A 466 -24.97 2.15 24.55
N LEU A 467 -24.94 1.57 23.35
CA LEU A 467 -25.90 0.54 22.94
C LEU A 467 -25.52 -0.85 23.42
N CYS A 468 -24.27 -1.08 23.83
CA CYS A 468 -23.72 -2.37 24.27
C CYS A 468 -23.96 -3.51 23.25
N ARG A 469 -24.05 -3.17 21.96
CA ARG A 469 -24.19 -4.11 20.84
C ARG A 469 -23.51 -3.53 19.60
N ALA A 470 -23.18 -4.40 18.66
CA ALA A 470 -22.70 -4.02 17.33
C ALA A 470 -23.69 -3.06 16.66
N LEU A 471 -23.13 -2.08 15.96
CA LEU A 471 -23.89 -1.10 15.20
C LEU A 471 -24.41 -1.66 13.87
N ALA A 472 -25.59 -1.20 13.49
CA ALA A 472 -26.13 -1.29 12.14
C ALA A 472 -26.08 0.08 11.45
N ALA A 473 -26.11 0.10 10.11
CA ALA A 473 -26.11 1.35 9.35
C ALA A 473 -27.28 2.28 9.74
N SER A 474 -28.46 1.70 10.03
CA SER A 474 -29.64 2.43 10.47
C SER A 474 -29.46 3.17 11.79
N ASP A 475 -28.57 2.70 12.68
CA ASP A 475 -28.26 3.39 13.94
C ASP A 475 -27.54 4.72 13.70
N LEU A 476 -26.85 4.85 12.56
CA LEU A 476 -26.04 6.01 12.19
C LEU A 476 -26.79 6.96 11.26
N ASP A 477 -27.61 6.43 10.34
CA ASP A 477 -28.40 7.24 9.39
C ASP A 477 -29.50 8.07 10.09
N ALA A 478 -29.91 7.68 11.29
CA ALA A 478 -30.93 8.37 12.08
C ALA A 478 -30.39 9.58 12.86
N LEU A 479 -29.07 9.74 12.97
CA LEU A 479 -28.46 10.76 13.81
C LEU A 479 -28.35 12.11 13.09
N SER A 480 -28.69 13.19 13.80
CA SER A 480 -28.43 14.55 13.35
C SER A 480 -26.93 14.88 13.40
N SER A 481 -26.53 15.92 12.66
CA SER A 481 -25.13 16.38 12.66
C SER A 481 -24.64 16.79 14.06
N ASN A 482 -25.51 17.36 14.90
CA ASN A 482 -25.16 17.75 16.26
C ASN A 482 -24.94 16.54 17.17
N GLU A 483 -25.78 15.50 17.04
CA GLU A 483 -25.61 14.25 17.79
C GLU A 483 -24.31 13.53 17.38
N LEU A 484 -23.98 13.53 16.09
CA LEU A 484 -22.72 12.98 15.59
C LEU A 484 -21.50 13.74 16.13
N GLU A 485 -21.57 15.06 16.22
CA GLU A 485 -20.49 15.87 16.81
C GLU A 485 -20.31 15.56 18.31
N GLN A 486 -21.41 15.48 19.06
CA GLN A 486 -21.36 15.11 20.48
C GLN A 486 -20.78 13.70 20.69
N LEU A 487 -21.25 12.71 19.91
CA LEU A 487 -20.72 11.34 19.97
C LEU A 487 -19.24 11.28 19.55
N SER A 488 -18.81 12.12 18.61
CA SER A 488 -17.41 12.24 18.24
C SER A 488 -16.56 12.66 19.43
N ASP A 489 -17.01 13.67 20.17
CA ASP A 489 -16.28 14.21 21.32
C ASP A 489 -16.22 13.20 22.47
N GLU A 490 -17.36 12.58 22.80
CA GLU A 490 -17.43 11.55 23.83
C GLU A 490 -16.56 10.33 23.48
N GLY A 491 -16.59 9.89 22.21
CA GLY A 491 -15.83 8.73 21.77
C GLY A 491 -14.33 9.00 21.75
N GLU A 492 -13.94 10.24 21.43
CA GLU A 492 -12.55 10.68 21.52
C GLU A 492 -12.08 10.72 22.98
N GLU A 493 -12.85 11.33 23.88
CA GLU A 493 -12.54 11.39 25.31
C GLU A 493 -12.39 9.98 25.91
N LEU A 494 -13.27 9.05 25.53
CA LEU A 494 -13.24 7.66 25.97
C LEU A 494 -11.99 6.89 25.49
N ALA A 495 -11.48 7.21 24.30
CA ALA A 495 -10.52 6.35 23.61
C ALA A 495 -9.13 6.93 23.42
N ARG A 496 -8.96 8.25 23.38
CA ARG A 496 -7.69 8.90 23.03
C ARG A 496 -6.54 8.48 23.94
N GLU A 497 -6.67 8.66 25.25
CA GLU A 497 -5.57 8.37 26.18
C GLU A 497 -5.27 6.87 26.28
N PRO A 498 -6.25 5.96 26.47
CA PRO A 498 -5.93 4.54 26.52
C PRO A 498 -5.40 4.00 25.18
N LEU A 499 -5.82 4.55 24.03
CA LEU A 499 -5.25 4.21 22.72
C LEU A 499 -3.78 4.61 22.62
N LYS A 500 -3.43 5.83 23.07
CA LYS A 500 -2.06 6.33 23.09
C LYS A 500 -1.18 5.46 24.00
N GLN A 501 -1.67 5.12 25.19
CA GLN A 501 -0.95 4.23 26.11
C GLN A 501 -0.73 2.84 25.50
N LEU A 502 -1.76 2.25 24.89
CA LEU A 502 -1.66 0.98 24.19
C LEU A 502 -0.64 1.02 23.06
N PHE A 503 -0.70 2.08 22.23
CA PHE A 503 0.22 2.26 21.11
C PHE A 503 1.67 2.39 21.59
N MET A 504 1.93 3.29 22.53
CA MET A 504 3.28 3.56 23.04
C MET A 504 3.85 2.35 23.79
N GLY A 505 3.02 1.67 24.60
CA GLY A 505 3.41 0.44 25.29
C GLY A 505 3.79 -0.66 24.31
N THR A 506 2.95 -0.90 23.30
CA THR A 506 3.22 -1.92 22.26
C THR A 506 4.46 -1.59 21.43
N LEU A 507 4.64 -0.30 21.10
CA LEU A 507 5.82 0.16 20.36
C LEU A 507 7.10 -0.09 21.17
N ARG A 508 7.11 0.31 22.44
CA ARG A 508 8.26 0.11 23.33
C ARG A 508 8.60 -1.36 23.50
N GLU A 509 7.58 -2.20 23.72
CA GLU A 509 7.74 -3.66 23.80
C GLU A 509 8.39 -4.21 22.52
N GLN A 510 7.87 -3.86 21.35
CA GLN A 510 8.42 -4.35 20.08
C GLN A 510 9.85 -3.88 19.83
N VAL A 511 10.16 -2.62 20.15
CA VAL A 511 11.52 -2.08 20.01
C VAL A 511 12.49 -2.81 20.95
N ASN A 512 12.10 -3.03 22.20
CA ASN A 512 12.91 -3.79 23.16
C ASN A 512 13.10 -5.25 22.73
N VAL A 513 12.06 -5.91 22.22
CA VAL A 513 12.17 -7.28 21.68
C VAL A 513 13.16 -7.31 20.51
N GLY A 514 13.06 -6.36 19.57
CA GLY A 514 13.94 -6.33 18.41
C GLY A 514 15.40 -6.01 18.77
N TRP A 515 15.65 -5.06 19.66
CA TRP A 515 17.01 -4.75 20.11
C TRP A 515 17.63 -5.87 20.94
N ARG A 516 16.86 -6.52 21.82
CA ARG A 516 17.33 -7.71 22.53
C ARG A 516 17.76 -8.81 21.58
N ALA A 517 16.95 -9.10 20.56
CA ALA A 517 17.32 -10.07 19.52
C ALA A 517 18.63 -9.68 18.80
N ARG A 518 18.77 -8.42 18.40
CA ARG A 518 20.00 -7.91 17.75
C ARG A 518 21.24 -7.96 18.65
N LEU A 519 21.06 -7.97 19.97
CA LEU A 519 22.13 -7.96 20.97
C LEU A 519 22.28 -9.30 21.69
N GLY A 520 21.62 -10.37 21.20
CA GLY A 520 21.76 -11.71 21.77
C GLY A 520 21.23 -11.86 23.21
N LEU A 521 20.34 -10.97 23.64
CA LEU A 521 19.77 -10.94 24.98
C LEU A 521 18.42 -11.66 24.99
N THR A 522 18.20 -12.57 25.94
CA THR A 522 16.94 -13.34 26.02
C THR A 522 16.01 -12.86 27.13
N HIS A 523 16.57 -12.36 28.25
CA HIS A 523 15.77 -11.91 29.39
C HIS A 523 15.50 -10.39 29.35
N ALA A 524 14.28 -9.98 29.70
CA ALA A 524 13.93 -8.57 29.82
C ALA A 524 14.52 -7.99 31.12
N VAL A 525 15.10 -6.80 31.06
CA VAL A 525 15.54 -6.04 32.24
C VAL A 525 14.93 -4.63 32.17
N GLU A 526 14.42 -4.14 33.31
CA GLU A 526 13.83 -2.82 33.38
C GLU A 526 14.89 -1.73 33.11
N GLY A 527 14.51 -0.70 32.34
CA GLY A 527 15.41 0.41 31.97
C GLY A 527 16.48 0.07 30.93
N GLU A 528 16.44 -1.12 30.31
CA GLU A 528 17.43 -1.53 29.30
C GLU A 528 17.46 -0.63 28.06
N TYR A 529 16.31 -0.03 27.70
CA TYR A 529 16.24 0.86 26.56
C TYR A 529 17.13 2.09 26.77
N GLU A 530 16.96 2.76 27.91
CA GLU A 530 17.70 3.96 28.27
C GLU A 530 19.18 3.65 28.60
N ALA A 531 19.45 2.48 29.18
CA ALA A 531 20.78 2.09 29.61
C ALA A 531 21.67 1.57 28.46
N LEU A 532 21.07 0.90 27.46
CA LEU A 532 21.79 0.13 26.45
C LEU A 532 21.35 0.40 25.00
N PHE A 533 20.05 0.40 24.71
CA PHE A 533 19.58 0.45 23.31
C PHE A 533 19.65 1.86 22.69
N ASP A 534 19.17 2.87 23.41
CA ASP A 534 19.23 4.25 22.93
C ASP A 534 20.68 4.75 22.79
N PRO A 535 21.58 4.54 23.78
CA PRO A 535 22.98 4.94 23.64
C PRO A 535 23.75 4.24 22.52
N LEU A 536 23.32 3.04 22.10
CA LEU A 536 23.93 2.36 20.95
C LEU A 536 23.80 3.18 19.66
N LEU A 537 22.69 3.90 19.48
CA LEU A 537 22.53 4.75 18.30
C LEU A 537 23.53 5.91 18.27
N ASP A 538 23.98 6.40 19.42
CA ASP A 538 25.01 7.44 19.52
C ASP A 538 26.41 6.86 19.27
N VAL A 539 26.65 5.62 19.73
CA VAL A 539 27.86 4.85 19.39
C VAL A 539 27.94 4.65 17.88
N LEU A 540 26.82 4.34 17.23
CA LEU A 540 26.74 4.08 15.80
C LEU A 540 26.66 5.35 14.94
N GLU A 541 26.51 6.55 15.53
CA GLU A 541 26.42 7.80 14.78
C GLU A 541 27.59 7.94 13.79
N ASP A 542 27.26 8.33 12.55
CA ASP A 542 28.18 8.47 11.40
C ASP A 542 28.85 7.19 10.88
N VAL A 543 28.47 6.00 11.37
CA VAL A 543 28.95 4.72 10.83
C VAL A 543 27.82 3.91 10.18
N ASP A 544 28.20 2.96 9.31
CA ASP A 544 27.24 2.12 8.59
C ASP A 544 26.41 1.27 9.55
N PHE A 545 25.09 1.48 9.58
CA PHE A 545 24.18 0.87 10.54
C PHE A 545 24.18 -0.67 10.43
N ALA A 546 24.02 -1.20 9.22
CA ALA A 546 23.87 -2.63 9.01
C ALA A 546 25.17 -3.40 9.25
N THR A 547 26.28 -2.91 8.69
CA THR A 547 27.59 -3.54 8.80
C THR A 547 28.11 -3.48 10.22
N SER A 548 27.90 -2.36 10.93
CA SER A 548 28.33 -2.24 12.33
C SER A 548 27.55 -3.20 13.23
N LEU A 549 26.23 -3.34 13.03
CA LEU A 549 25.44 -4.33 13.77
C LEU A 549 25.83 -5.77 13.40
N ARG A 550 26.23 -6.02 12.16
CA ARG A 550 26.72 -7.34 11.75
C ARG A 550 28.06 -7.66 12.40
N ALA A 551 29.01 -6.72 12.41
CA ALA A 551 30.31 -6.88 13.05
C ALA A 551 30.19 -7.08 14.57
N LEU A 552 29.18 -6.46 15.22
CA LEU A 552 28.90 -6.65 16.64
C LEU A 552 28.63 -8.12 17.02
N CYS A 553 28.23 -8.97 16.07
CA CYS A 553 28.02 -10.40 16.28
C CYS A 553 29.32 -11.15 16.64
N ASP A 554 30.50 -10.58 16.40
CA ASP A 554 31.79 -11.19 16.71
C ASP A 554 32.28 -10.87 18.13
N PHE A 555 31.57 -9.97 18.85
CA PHE A 555 31.91 -9.61 20.23
C PHE A 555 31.64 -10.72 21.27
N PRO A 556 30.50 -11.44 21.25
CA PRO A 556 30.21 -12.47 22.25
C PRO A 556 31.27 -13.60 22.35
N PRO A 557 31.78 -14.17 21.23
CA PRO A 557 32.87 -15.14 21.29
C PRO A 557 34.16 -14.56 21.87
N LEU A 558 34.54 -13.35 21.45
CA LEU A 558 35.72 -12.66 21.96
C LEU A 558 35.63 -12.40 23.47
N LEU A 559 34.45 -12.02 23.97
CA LEU A 559 34.18 -11.82 25.40
C LEU A 559 34.30 -13.13 26.20
N ALA A 560 34.01 -14.28 25.59
CA ALA A 560 34.14 -15.58 26.25
C ALA A 560 35.60 -16.05 26.36
N GLU A 561 36.47 -15.64 25.43
CA GLU A 561 37.87 -16.05 25.37
C GLU A 561 38.81 -15.15 26.21
N LYS A 562 38.41 -13.90 26.45
CA LYS A 562 39.26 -12.85 27.01
C LYS A 562 38.72 -12.28 28.31
N GLN A 563 39.59 -11.62 29.08
CA GLN A 563 39.12 -10.79 30.19
C GLN A 563 38.29 -9.63 29.65
N ARG A 564 37.25 -9.20 30.37
CA ARG A 564 36.28 -8.18 29.92
C ARG A 564 36.96 -6.91 29.39
N GLU A 565 37.93 -6.37 30.12
CA GLU A 565 38.64 -5.15 29.72
C GLU A 565 39.47 -5.35 28.45
N GLU A 566 40.14 -6.49 28.31
CA GLU A 566 40.91 -6.85 27.11
C GLU A 566 39.97 -7.02 25.90
N ALA A 567 38.85 -7.71 26.05
CA ALA A 567 37.85 -7.92 25.00
C ALA A 567 37.30 -6.58 24.48
N VAL A 568 36.92 -5.67 25.38
CA VAL A 568 36.42 -4.33 25.01
C VAL A 568 37.47 -3.52 24.25
N GLN A 569 38.73 -3.53 24.71
CA GLN A 569 39.81 -2.80 24.06
C GLN A 569 40.14 -3.34 22.66
N LEU A 570 40.22 -4.67 22.51
CA LEU A 570 40.47 -5.32 21.24
C LEU A 570 39.32 -5.04 20.26
N PHE A 571 38.09 -5.30 20.68
CA PHE A 571 36.93 -5.15 19.82
C PHE A 571 36.69 -3.70 19.38
N THR A 572 36.96 -2.72 20.26
CA THR A 572 36.82 -1.29 19.90
C THR A 572 37.64 -0.92 18.65
N ARG A 573 38.83 -1.51 18.50
CA ARG A 573 39.72 -1.24 17.36
C ARG A 573 39.25 -1.92 16.07
N GLU A 574 38.54 -3.03 16.20
CA GLU A 574 38.09 -3.86 15.08
C GLU A 574 36.67 -3.51 14.62
N TRP A 575 35.83 -3.02 15.54
CA TRP A 575 34.40 -2.82 15.30
C TRP A 575 34.11 -1.60 14.43
N LEU A 576 34.70 -0.45 14.77
CA LEU A 576 34.49 0.82 14.09
C LEU A 576 35.82 1.38 13.59
N ASP A 577 35.85 1.92 12.37
CA ASP A 577 37.02 2.63 11.83
C ASP A 577 37.15 4.02 12.47
N ILE A 578 37.54 4.05 13.75
CA ILE A 578 37.75 5.29 14.50
C ILE A 578 38.90 6.11 13.90
N GLU A 579 39.86 5.47 13.22
CA GLU A 579 40.97 6.14 12.57
C GLU A 579 40.54 6.98 11.35
N ALA A 580 39.42 6.63 10.70
CA ALA A 580 38.81 7.45 9.66
C ALA A 580 38.25 8.79 10.19
N LEU A 581 37.98 8.91 11.49
CA LEU A 581 37.46 10.14 12.08
C LEU A 581 38.55 11.22 12.21
N PRO A 582 38.18 12.52 12.19
CA PRO A 582 39.09 13.61 12.50
C PRO A 582 39.79 13.39 13.86
N HIS A 583 41.09 13.66 13.93
CA HIS A 583 41.93 13.37 15.10
C HIS A 583 41.34 13.87 16.43
N TYR A 584 40.67 15.04 16.42
CA TYR A 584 40.07 15.63 17.62
C TYR A 584 38.83 14.89 18.15
N LEU A 585 38.16 14.06 17.34
CA LEU A 585 36.97 13.27 17.74
C LEU A 585 37.33 11.85 18.19
N ARG A 586 38.52 11.34 17.82
CA ARG A 586 38.88 9.93 18.02
C ARG A 586 38.87 9.51 19.49
N ALA A 587 39.44 10.33 20.37
CA ALA A 587 39.52 10.03 21.80
C ALA A 587 38.13 9.97 22.45
N GLU A 588 37.24 10.90 22.06
CA GLU A 588 35.86 10.92 22.54
C GLU A 588 35.06 9.72 22.03
N LYS A 589 35.11 9.43 20.71
CA LYS A 589 34.41 8.26 20.14
C LYS A 589 34.90 6.96 20.75
N THR A 590 36.22 6.80 20.92
CA THR A 590 36.81 5.63 21.60
C THR A 590 36.24 5.45 23.00
N ARG A 591 36.18 6.52 23.79
CA ARG A 591 35.61 6.48 25.14
C ARG A 591 34.14 6.08 25.12
N VAL A 592 33.34 6.69 24.25
CA VAL A 592 31.89 6.39 24.12
C VAL A 592 31.65 4.93 23.74
N VAL A 593 32.43 4.41 22.78
CA VAL A 593 32.36 3.00 22.35
C VAL A 593 32.73 2.06 23.49
N GLN A 594 33.84 2.33 24.19
CA GLN A 594 34.31 1.49 25.30
C GLN A 594 33.35 1.51 26.49
N ASP A 595 32.84 2.68 26.86
CA ASP A 595 31.85 2.83 27.95
C ASP A 595 30.58 2.02 27.65
N TRP A 596 30.12 2.03 26.40
CA TRP A 596 28.97 1.24 25.97
C TRP A 596 29.27 -0.26 25.93
N LEU A 597 30.38 -0.68 25.32
CA LEU A 597 30.79 -2.08 25.24
C LEU A 597 31.00 -2.69 26.62
N ALA A 598 31.51 -1.94 27.59
CA ALA A 598 31.66 -2.41 28.97
C ALA A 598 30.31 -2.75 29.62
N LYS A 599 29.30 -1.87 29.45
CA LYS A 599 27.92 -2.12 29.92
C LYS A 599 27.27 -3.29 29.18
N TYR A 600 27.46 -3.35 27.87
CA TYR A 600 26.97 -4.46 27.06
C TYR A 600 27.59 -5.79 27.50
N ALA A 601 28.90 -5.82 27.72
CA ALA A 601 29.62 -7.01 28.17
C ALA A 601 29.14 -7.50 29.54
N GLU A 602 28.88 -6.58 30.48
CA GLU A 602 28.28 -6.92 31.77
C GLU A 602 26.89 -7.54 31.60
N ARG A 603 26.04 -6.91 30.79
CA ARG A 603 24.69 -7.39 30.50
C ARG A 603 24.70 -8.74 29.78
N LEU A 604 25.61 -8.95 28.85
CA LEU A 604 25.73 -10.20 28.11
C LEU A 604 26.23 -11.33 29.02
N SER A 605 27.21 -11.03 29.88
CA SER A 605 27.73 -11.97 30.88
C SER A 605 26.63 -12.44 31.85
N SER A 606 25.66 -11.57 32.17
CA SER A 606 24.57 -11.92 33.09
C SER A 606 23.56 -12.91 32.50
N GLU A 607 23.57 -13.15 31.19
CA GLU A 607 22.78 -14.21 30.56
C GLU A 607 23.37 -15.61 30.80
N ALA A 608 24.66 -15.70 31.14
CA ALA A 608 25.40 -16.96 31.33
C ALA A 608 25.29 -17.93 30.13
N ARG A 609 25.41 -17.40 28.90
CA ARG A 609 25.27 -18.16 27.65
C ARG A 609 26.61 -18.29 26.91
N PRO A 610 26.84 -19.40 26.18
CA PRO A 610 28.03 -19.55 25.33
C PRO A 610 28.10 -18.48 24.22
N GLY A 611 29.26 -17.84 24.04
CA GLY A 611 29.42 -16.73 23.11
C GLY A 611 29.22 -17.11 21.63
N ASP A 612 29.59 -18.32 21.24
CA ASP A 612 29.35 -18.89 19.91
C ASP A 612 27.85 -19.04 19.61
N VAL A 613 27.08 -19.56 20.57
CA VAL A 613 25.61 -19.68 20.46
C VAL A 613 24.95 -18.31 20.34
N VAL A 614 25.37 -17.35 21.17
CA VAL A 614 24.87 -15.97 21.12
C VAL A 614 25.19 -15.32 19.77
N SER A 615 26.42 -15.50 19.26
CA SER A 615 26.83 -14.99 17.95
C SER A 615 25.95 -15.50 16.82
N GLU A 616 25.68 -16.81 16.78
CA GLU A 616 24.85 -17.42 15.75
C GLU A 616 23.38 -16.99 15.83
N GLU A 617 22.84 -16.70 17.01
CA GLU A 617 21.48 -16.16 17.15
C GLU A 617 21.35 -14.69 16.75
N MET A 618 22.40 -13.89 16.95
CA MET A 618 22.43 -12.50 16.49
C MET A 618 22.53 -12.41 14.96
N LYS A 619 23.15 -13.40 14.32
CA LYS A 619 23.40 -13.45 12.88
C LYS A 619 22.16 -13.78 12.06
#